data_AF-A0A7D9I343-F1
#
_entry.id   AF-A0A7D9I343-F1
#
_cell.length_a   1.000
_cell.length_b   1.000
_cell.length_c   1.000
_cell.angle_alpha   90.00
_cell.angle_beta   90.00
_cell.angle_gamma   90.00
#
_symmetry.space_group_name_H-M   'P 1'
#
loop_
_entity.id
_entity.type
_entity.pdbx_description
1 polymer ?
#
loop_
_entity_poly.entity_id
_entity_poly.type
_entity_poly.pdbx_seq_one_letter_code
_entity_poly.pdbx_strand_id
1 'polypeptide(L)'
;MRDGIKNEKLAVTDYVKKMQQEGHCDFKVEDCVFFVSKHHGFIGASPDGLVTDPSVENPLGIIEVKNIIVKDSEDLSLALVRKSICKKDGMVNKRHMYYYQMQQQLYVVNRTLCDFVVRASNGELYCKRVPYDPKWWIEKFANLELFYDSYILPELAYPRLRDGLDRYDFSQ
;
A
#
# COMPACT_ATOMS: atom_id res chain seq x y z
N MET A 1 -13.51 13.01 2.92
CA MET A 1 -12.13 13.16 2.38
C MET A 1 -11.22 13.96 3.31
N ARG A 2 -11.64 15.14 3.85
CA ARG A 2 -10.80 15.94 4.77
C ARG A 2 -10.39 15.23 6.07
N ASP A 3 -11.27 14.44 6.66
CA ASP A 3 -10.97 13.73 7.92
C ASP A 3 -9.98 12.58 7.72
N GLY A 4 -9.98 11.96 6.53
CA GLY A 4 -9.01 10.92 6.16
C GLY A 4 -7.58 11.45 6.17
N ILE A 5 -7.34 12.60 5.51
CA ILE A 5 -6.00 13.22 5.41
C ILE A 5 -5.47 13.64 6.79
N LYS A 6 -6.31 14.23 7.64
CA LYS A 6 -5.90 14.62 9.00
C LYS A 6 -5.53 13.41 9.85
N ASN A 7 -6.35 12.36 9.78
CA ASN A 7 -6.13 11.15 10.56
C ASN A 7 -4.90 10.35 10.07
N GLU A 8 -4.59 10.41 8.78
CA GLU A 8 -3.38 9.83 8.21
C GLU A 8 -2.13 10.50 8.76
N LYS A 9 -2.05 11.83 8.74
CA LYS A 9 -0.92 12.58 9.34
C LYS A 9 -0.76 12.30 10.83
N LEU A 10 -1.88 12.17 11.55
CA LEU A 10 -1.87 11.82 12.96
C LEU A 10 -1.31 10.41 13.18
N ALA A 11 -1.72 9.42 12.36
CA ALA A 11 -1.21 8.06 12.43
C ALA A 11 0.29 7.98 12.15
N VAL A 12 0.78 8.70 11.13
CA VAL A 12 2.22 8.80 10.85
C VAL A 12 2.96 9.39 12.05
N THR A 13 2.43 10.47 12.64
CA THR A 13 3.03 11.12 13.80
C THR A 13 3.11 10.19 15.02
N ASP A 14 2.00 9.51 15.32
CA ASP A 14 1.92 8.55 16.44
C ASP A 14 2.87 7.36 16.19
N TYR A 15 2.99 6.90 14.94
CA TYR A 15 3.90 5.83 14.55
C TYR A 15 5.39 6.23 14.69
N VAL A 16 5.79 7.40 14.20
CA VAL A 16 7.17 7.89 14.33
C VAL A 16 7.57 8.00 15.81
N LYS A 17 6.69 8.55 16.67
CA LYS A 17 6.93 8.63 18.11
C LYS A 17 7.11 7.24 18.73
N LYS A 18 6.26 6.28 18.36
CA LYS A 18 6.37 4.88 18.83
C LYS A 18 7.72 4.28 18.44
N MET A 19 8.14 4.40 17.19
CA MET A 19 9.42 3.85 16.70
C MET A 19 10.62 4.46 17.45
N GLN A 20 10.62 5.77 17.65
CA GLN A 20 11.69 6.46 18.39
C GLN A 20 11.75 6.03 19.87
N GLN A 21 10.60 5.82 20.51
CA GLN A 21 10.52 5.28 21.88
C GLN A 21 11.01 3.83 21.98
N GLU A 22 10.87 3.06 20.90
CA GLU A 22 11.35 1.67 20.79
C GLU A 22 12.84 1.59 20.43
N GLY A 23 13.54 2.73 20.33
CA GLY A 23 14.99 2.79 20.13
C GLY A 23 15.44 2.95 18.68
N HIS A 24 14.51 3.20 17.75
CA HIS A 24 14.84 3.56 16.37
C HIS A 24 15.27 5.03 16.28
N CYS A 25 16.54 5.28 16.64
CA CYS A 25 17.15 6.61 16.59
C CYS A 25 17.09 7.18 15.17
N ASP A 26 16.72 8.47 15.06
CA ASP A 26 16.59 9.19 13.79
C ASP A 26 15.59 8.57 12.79
N PHE A 27 14.66 7.73 13.27
CA PHE A 27 13.54 7.23 12.46
C PHE A 27 12.70 8.40 11.94
N LYS A 28 12.53 8.46 10.62
CA LYS A 28 11.76 9.50 9.93
C LYS A 28 10.85 8.95 8.86
N VAL A 29 9.74 9.64 8.68
CA VAL A 29 8.82 9.46 7.55
C VAL A 29 8.74 10.80 6.82
N GLU A 30 9.01 10.77 5.52
CA GLU A 30 8.96 11.94 4.65
C GLU A 30 7.81 11.82 3.64
N ASP A 31 7.09 12.91 3.43
CA ASP A 31 6.05 12.99 2.39
C ASP A 31 6.66 12.66 1.01
N CYS A 32 5.86 12.07 0.13
CA CYS A 32 6.30 11.73 -1.22
C CYS A 32 5.27 12.07 -2.28
N VAL A 33 5.70 11.93 -3.53
CA VAL A 33 4.90 12.18 -4.73
C VAL A 33 4.47 10.86 -5.37
N PHE A 34 3.82 10.96 -6.52
CA PHE A 34 3.54 9.81 -7.37
C PHE A 34 4.81 9.32 -8.07
N PHE A 35 5.06 8.03 -7.99
CA PHE A 35 6.14 7.34 -8.67
C PHE A 35 5.60 6.57 -9.87
N VAL A 36 6.33 6.60 -10.98
CA VAL A 36 6.14 5.70 -12.12
C VAL A 36 7.25 4.66 -12.07
N SER A 37 6.92 3.39 -12.32
CA SER A 37 7.93 2.33 -12.34
C SER A 37 8.98 2.60 -13.40
N LYS A 38 10.26 2.44 -13.02
CA LYS A 38 11.39 2.58 -13.93
C LYS A 38 11.44 1.49 -15.02
N HIS A 39 10.80 0.36 -14.76
CA HIS A 39 10.82 -0.79 -15.66
C HIS A 39 9.55 -0.85 -16.53
N HIS A 40 8.42 -0.35 -16.02
CA HIS A 40 7.13 -0.45 -16.70
C HIS A 40 6.36 0.86 -16.56
N GLY A 41 6.42 1.72 -17.58
CA GLY A 41 5.87 3.08 -17.52
C GLY A 41 4.35 3.17 -17.33
N PHE A 42 3.62 2.05 -17.49
CA PHE A 42 2.18 1.99 -17.30
C PHE A 42 1.74 1.79 -15.84
N ILE A 43 2.66 1.44 -14.94
CA ILE A 43 2.35 1.22 -13.53
C ILE A 43 3.01 2.29 -12.66
N GLY A 44 2.22 2.83 -11.73
CA GLY A 44 2.69 3.81 -10.77
C GLY A 44 2.06 3.60 -9.39
N ALA A 45 2.58 4.34 -8.42
CA ALA A 45 2.15 4.23 -7.03
C ALA A 45 2.48 5.52 -6.27
N SER A 46 1.67 5.81 -5.25
CA SER A 46 1.95 6.82 -4.24
C SER A 46 1.83 6.12 -2.89
N PRO A 47 2.93 5.78 -2.21
CA PRO A 47 2.85 5.42 -0.80
C PRO A 47 2.46 6.64 0.04
N ASP A 48 2.07 6.41 1.28
CA ASP A 48 1.72 7.50 2.22
C ASP A 48 2.98 8.18 2.79
N GLY A 49 4.15 7.57 2.60
CA GLY A 49 5.44 8.20 2.88
C GLY A 49 6.65 7.30 2.62
N LEU A 50 7.83 7.92 2.63
CA LEU A 50 9.12 7.24 2.56
C LEU A 50 9.70 7.10 3.98
N VAL A 51 10.05 5.88 4.36
CA VAL A 51 10.64 5.57 5.66
C VAL A 51 12.16 5.58 5.55
N THR A 52 12.83 6.23 6.51
CA THR A 52 14.25 6.04 6.77
C THR A 52 14.46 5.67 8.25
N ASP A 53 15.13 4.54 8.48
CA ASP A 53 15.42 3.95 9.79
C ASP A 53 16.91 3.62 9.88
N PRO A 54 17.78 4.58 10.25
CA PRO A 54 19.24 4.37 10.24
C PRO A 54 19.73 3.31 11.24
N SER A 55 18.91 2.89 12.21
CA SER A 55 19.30 1.93 13.23
C SER A 55 19.22 0.47 12.76
N VAL A 56 18.79 0.20 11.53
CA VAL A 56 18.68 -1.15 10.96
C VAL A 56 19.51 -1.30 9.68
N GLU A 57 19.85 -2.55 9.33
CA GLU A 57 20.67 -2.87 8.15
C GLU A 57 20.04 -2.41 6.83
N ASN A 58 18.70 -2.50 6.72
CA ASN A 58 17.96 -2.02 5.56
C ASN A 58 17.14 -0.79 5.95
N PRO A 59 17.74 0.42 5.88
CA PRO A 59 17.16 1.61 6.47
C PRO A 59 16.02 2.20 5.63
N LEU A 60 15.87 1.82 4.37
CA LEU A 60 14.93 2.47 3.45
C LEU A 60 13.66 1.63 3.25
N GLY A 61 12.51 2.26 3.45
CA GLY A 61 11.21 1.63 3.25
C GLY A 61 10.16 2.60 2.75
N ILE A 62 8.91 2.14 2.77
CA ILE A 62 7.72 2.96 2.59
C ILE A 62 6.79 2.76 3.79
N ILE A 63 5.83 3.66 3.98
CA ILE A 63 4.72 3.47 4.92
C ILE A 63 3.39 3.48 4.16
N GLU A 64 2.46 2.64 4.61
CA GLU A 64 1.08 2.62 4.16
C GLU A 64 0.16 2.67 5.38
N VAL A 65 -0.70 3.68 5.42
CA VAL A 65 -1.53 4.04 6.58
C VAL A 65 -3.00 3.82 6.25
N LYS A 66 -3.72 3.15 7.16
CA LYS A 66 -5.17 3.01 7.08
C LYS A 66 -5.84 3.42 8.36
N ASN A 67 -6.99 4.07 8.23
CA ASN A 67 -7.84 4.41 9.36
C ASN A 67 -9.05 3.47 9.38
N ILE A 68 -9.35 2.89 10.54
CA ILE A 68 -10.53 2.04 10.71
C ILE A 68 -11.38 2.47 11.90
N ILE A 69 -12.69 2.26 11.77
CA ILE A 69 -13.63 2.43 12.88
C ILE A 69 -13.75 1.08 13.60
N VAL A 70 -13.47 1.10 14.90
CA VAL A 70 -13.77 -0.02 15.82
C VAL A 70 -15.18 0.14 16.35
N LYS A 71 -15.88 -0.97 16.57
CA LYS A 71 -17.21 -0.94 17.21
C LYS A 71 -17.08 -0.72 18.72
N ASP A 72 -18.17 -0.30 19.35
CA ASP A 72 -18.21 -0.20 20.82
C ASP A 72 -17.82 -1.55 21.45
N SER A 73 -16.88 -1.50 22.41
CA SER A 73 -16.32 -2.66 23.11
C SER A 73 -15.55 -3.68 22.23
N GLU A 74 -15.21 -3.33 20.99
CA GLU A 74 -14.35 -4.14 20.11
C GLU A 74 -12.90 -3.65 20.19
N ASP A 75 -11.95 -4.57 20.43
CA ASP A 75 -10.53 -4.26 20.34
C ASP A 75 -10.05 -4.15 18.88
N LEU A 76 -8.90 -3.49 18.66
CA LEU A 76 -8.34 -3.34 17.31
C LEU A 76 -8.08 -4.68 16.61
N SER A 77 -7.65 -5.71 17.34
CA SER A 77 -7.32 -7.01 16.76
C SER A 77 -8.55 -7.70 16.15
N LEU A 78 -9.68 -7.66 16.85
CA LEU A 78 -10.97 -8.18 16.39
C LEU A 78 -11.49 -7.36 15.20
N ALA A 79 -11.33 -6.04 15.23
CA ALA A 79 -11.71 -5.18 14.11
C ALA A 79 -10.91 -5.50 12.83
N LEU A 80 -9.60 -5.75 12.96
CA LEU A 80 -8.72 -6.13 11.85
C LEU A 80 -9.12 -7.48 11.25
N VAL A 81 -9.47 -8.47 12.08
CA VAL A 81 -9.94 -9.78 11.63
C VAL A 81 -11.31 -9.68 10.99
N ARG A 82 -12.26 -8.96 11.60
CA ARG A 82 -13.61 -8.73 11.05
C ARG A 82 -13.56 -8.06 9.68
N LYS A 83 -12.66 -7.11 9.48
CA LYS A 83 -12.44 -6.44 8.19
C LYS A 83 -11.58 -7.27 7.23
N SER A 84 -11.16 -8.47 7.62
CA SER A 84 -10.26 -9.33 6.85
C SER A 84 -8.92 -8.69 6.49
N ILE A 85 -8.53 -7.62 7.19
CA ILE A 85 -7.23 -6.94 7.02
C ILE A 85 -6.13 -7.85 7.57
N CYS A 86 -6.37 -8.46 8.74
CA CYS A 86 -5.49 -9.46 9.32
C CYS A 86 -6.18 -10.81 9.40
N LYS A 87 -5.37 -11.86 9.47
CA LYS A 87 -5.79 -13.21 9.87
C LYS A 87 -5.88 -13.27 11.41
N LYS A 88 -6.44 -14.37 11.93
CA LYS A 88 -6.58 -14.61 13.38
C LYS A 88 -5.24 -14.65 14.13
N ASP A 89 -4.14 -14.91 13.44
CA ASP A 89 -2.76 -14.88 13.97
C ASP A 89 -2.15 -13.46 14.01
N GLY A 90 -2.93 -12.42 13.66
CA GLY A 90 -2.48 -11.04 13.61
C GLY A 90 -1.60 -10.69 12.39
N MET A 91 -1.37 -11.63 11.46
CA MET A 91 -0.62 -11.34 10.23
C MET A 91 -1.52 -10.68 9.19
N VAL A 92 -0.94 -9.77 8.42
CA VAL A 92 -1.63 -9.14 7.28
C VAL A 92 -2.14 -10.21 6.32
N ASN A 93 -3.42 -10.11 5.96
CA ASN A 93 -4.04 -11.03 5.03
C ASN A 93 -3.58 -10.73 3.60
N LYS A 94 -2.78 -11.63 3.01
CA LYS A 94 -2.31 -11.51 1.62
C LYS A 94 -3.42 -11.46 0.55
N ARG A 95 -4.66 -11.83 0.90
CA ARG A 95 -5.82 -11.72 0.00
C ARG A 95 -6.54 -10.38 0.10
N HIS A 96 -6.18 -9.54 1.07
CA HIS A 96 -6.80 -8.22 1.25
C HIS A 96 -6.20 -7.21 0.27
N MET A 97 -7.02 -6.27 -0.22
CA MET A 97 -6.61 -5.26 -1.21
C MET A 97 -5.40 -4.43 -0.78
N TYR A 98 -5.24 -4.16 0.52
CA TYR A 98 -4.07 -3.45 1.06
C TYR A 98 -2.76 -4.21 0.82
N TYR A 99 -2.77 -5.54 0.83
CA TYR A 99 -1.56 -6.30 0.50
C TYR A 99 -1.17 -6.11 -0.98
N TYR A 100 -2.15 -6.09 -1.89
CA TYR A 100 -1.89 -5.77 -3.31
C TYR A 100 -1.29 -4.38 -3.46
N GLN A 101 -1.88 -3.39 -2.77
CA GLN A 101 -1.40 -2.00 -2.79
C GLN A 101 0.05 -1.89 -2.31
N MET A 102 0.38 -2.49 -1.17
CA MET A 102 1.74 -2.47 -0.62
C MET A 102 2.75 -3.15 -1.54
N GLN A 103 2.41 -4.32 -2.11
CA GLN A 103 3.31 -5.02 -3.03
C GLN A 103 3.58 -4.21 -4.31
N GLN A 104 2.54 -3.53 -4.85
CA GLN A 104 2.71 -2.62 -5.99
C GLN A 104 3.59 -1.41 -5.64
N GLN A 105 3.35 -0.77 -4.49
CA GLN A 105 4.15 0.38 -4.06
C GLN A 105 5.63 -0.01 -3.86
N LEU A 106 5.89 -1.16 -3.23
CA LEU A 106 7.25 -1.69 -3.05
C LEU A 106 7.96 -1.91 -4.39
N TYR A 107 7.26 -2.50 -5.35
CA TYR A 107 7.76 -2.70 -6.70
C TYR A 107 8.07 -1.38 -7.41
N VAL A 108 7.12 -0.44 -7.44
CA VAL A 108 7.23 0.83 -8.16
C VAL A 108 8.32 1.73 -7.56
N VAL A 109 8.38 1.84 -6.24
CA VAL A 109 9.31 2.73 -5.52
C VAL A 109 10.70 2.09 -5.37
N ASN A 110 10.83 0.81 -5.74
CA ASN A 110 12.03 -0.01 -5.57
C ASN A 110 12.49 -0.02 -4.10
N ARG A 111 11.61 -0.55 -3.24
CA ARG A 111 11.85 -0.79 -1.81
C ARG A 111 11.45 -2.21 -1.46
N THR A 112 12.01 -2.74 -0.38
CA THR A 112 11.78 -4.14 0.03
C THR A 112 10.93 -4.27 1.30
N LEU A 113 10.61 -3.17 1.95
CA LEU A 113 9.88 -3.13 3.23
C LEU A 113 8.83 -2.03 3.22
N CYS A 114 7.62 -2.40 3.63
CA CYS A 114 6.51 -1.49 3.88
C CYS A 114 6.14 -1.56 5.36
N ASP A 115 6.16 -0.44 6.06
CA ASP A 115 5.57 -0.33 7.38
C ASP A 115 4.06 -0.11 7.22
N PHE A 116 3.28 -1.16 7.48
CA PHE A 116 1.83 -1.10 7.41
C PHE A 116 1.27 -0.67 8.76
N VAL A 117 0.61 0.48 8.78
CA VAL A 117 0.06 1.09 10.01
C VAL A 117 -1.45 1.21 9.89
N VAL A 118 -2.18 0.66 10.86
CA VAL A 118 -3.63 0.84 10.95
C VAL A 118 -3.94 1.58 12.24
N ARG A 119 -4.57 2.75 12.13
CA ARG A 119 -5.06 3.53 13.25
C ARG A 119 -6.56 3.32 13.47
N ALA A 120 -6.92 2.87 14.65
CA ALA A 120 -8.32 2.76 15.07
C ALA A 120 -8.91 4.12 15.47
N SER A 121 -10.23 4.23 15.41
CA SER A 121 -10.98 5.40 15.87
C SER A 121 -10.82 5.68 17.36
N ASN A 122 -10.43 4.68 18.16
CA ASN A 122 -10.12 4.84 19.58
C ASN A 122 -8.64 5.22 19.86
N GLY A 123 -7.82 5.39 18.81
CA GLY A 123 -6.42 5.79 18.90
C GLY A 123 -5.40 4.65 18.94
N GLU A 124 -5.84 3.39 19.02
CA GLU A 124 -4.92 2.24 18.96
C GLU A 124 -4.23 2.13 17.59
N LEU A 125 -2.98 1.66 17.60
CA LEU A 125 -2.18 1.41 16.41
C LEU A 125 -1.86 -0.08 16.26
N TYR A 126 -2.08 -0.59 15.06
CA TYR A 126 -1.51 -1.84 14.59
C TYR A 126 -0.37 -1.49 13.63
N CYS A 127 0.82 -2.01 13.91
CA CYS A 127 2.00 -1.78 13.09
C CYS A 127 2.58 -3.13 12.67
N LYS A 128 2.79 -3.32 11.37
CA LYS A 128 3.42 -4.52 10.84
C LYS A 128 4.35 -4.19 9.68
N ARG A 129 5.60 -4.59 9.79
CA ARG A 129 6.54 -4.55 8.68
C ARG A 129 6.25 -5.68 7.70
N VAL A 130 5.89 -5.33 6.47
CA VAL A 130 5.51 -6.24 5.38
C VAL A 130 6.63 -6.26 4.35
N PRO A 131 7.29 -7.42 4.12
CA PRO A 131 8.33 -7.53 3.11
C PRO A 131 7.74 -7.58 1.70
N TYR A 132 8.52 -7.13 0.73
CA TYR A 132 8.26 -7.38 -0.68
C TYR A 132 8.31 -8.88 -0.96
N ASP A 133 7.31 -9.37 -1.68
CA ASP A 133 7.11 -10.76 -2.05
C ASP A 133 7.18 -10.87 -3.59
N PRO A 134 8.38 -11.01 -4.17
CA PRO A 134 8.57 -10.99 -5.61
C PRO A 134 7.84 -12.14 -6.32
N LYS A 135 7.77 -13.32 -5.68
CA LYS A 135 7.07 -14.49 -6.24
C LYS A 135 5.57 -14.25 -6.29
N TRP A 136 5.02 -13.64 -5.26
CA TRP A 136 3.61 -13.28 -5.26
C TRP A 136 3.32 -12.15 -6.25
N TRP A 137 4.20 -11.15 -6.33
CA TRP A 137 4.02 -9.98 -7.19
C TRP A 137 4.07 -10.31 -8.68
N ILE A 138 5.04 -11.13 -9.12
CA ILE A 138 5.21 -11.44 -10.54
C ILE A 138 3.96 -12.09 -11.15
N GLU A 139 3.25 -12.94 -10.38
CA GLU A 139 1.97 -13.51 -10.82
C GLU A 139 0.88 -12.47 -11.03
N LYS A 140 0.85 -11.41 -10.20
CA LYS A 140 -0.17 -10.34 -10.32
C LYS A 140 0.22 -9.34 -11.38
N PHE A 141 1.51 -9.05 -11.50
CA PHE A 141 2.06 -8.19 -12.54
C PHE A 141 1.71 -8.70 -13.94
N ALA A 142 1.83 -10.01 -14.20
CA ALA A 142 1.46 -10.60 -15.49
C ALA A 142 -0.01 -10.30 -15.90
N ASN A 143 -0.94 -10.30 -14.94
CA ASN A 143 -2.33 -9.94 -15.22
C ASN A 143 -2.50 -8.44 -15.49
N LEU A 144 -1.74 -7.59 -14.80
CA LEU A 144 -1.76 -6.14 -15.02
C LEU A 144 -1.18 -5.77 -16.38
N GLU A 145 -0.11 -6.44 -16.79
CA GLU A 145 0.51 -6.30 -18.11
C GLU A 145 -0.47 -6.72 -19.21
N LEU A 146 -1.05 -7.92 -19.09
CA LEU A 146 -2.06 -8.40 -20.03
C LEU A 146 -3.26 -7.44 -20.13
N PHE A 147 -3.74 -6.92 -19.00
CA PHE A 147 -4.82 -5.93 -18.98
C PHE A 147 -4.41 -4.61 -19.67
N TYR A 148 -3.19 -4.14 -19.43
CA TYR A 148 -2.68 -2.93 -20.08
C TYR A 148 -2.59 -3.11 -21.59
N ASP A 149 -1.93 -4.18 -22.04
CA ASP A 149 -1.70 -4.45 -23.46
C ASP A 149 -3.00 -4.72 -24.22
N SER A 150 -3.96 -5.39 -23.57
CA SER A 150 -5.22 -5.77 -24.20
C SER A 150 -6.29 -4.69 -24.14
N TYR A 151 -6.25 -3.76 -23.20
CA TYR A 151 -7.37 -2.82 -23.04
C TYR A 151 -6.96 -1.36 -22.95
N ILE A 152 -5.83 -1.06 -22.30
CA ILE A 152 -5.40 0.33 -22.08
C ILE A 152 -4.61 0.83 -23.28
N LEU A 153 -3.57 0.09 -23.69
CA LEU A 153 -2.71 0.47 -24.80
C LEU A 153 -3.48 0.67 -26.13
N PRO A 154 -4.41 -0.23 -26.52
CA PRO A 154 -5.20 -0.02 -27.73
C PRO A 154 -6.06 1.24 -27.65
N GLU A 155 -6.64 1.54 -26.48
CA GLU A 155 -7.49 2.72 -26.29
C GLU A 155 -6.68 4.01 -26.23
N LEU A 156 -5.42 3.96 -25.79
CA LEU A 156 -4.50 5.10 -25.87
C LEU A 156 -4.07 5.39 -27.32
N ALA A 157 -3.87 4.35 -28.13
CA ALA A 157 -3.47 4.48 -29.53
C ALA A 157 -4.65 4.84 -30.45
N TYR A 158 -5.81 4.21 -30.23
CA TYR A 158 -7.02 4.33 -31.03
C TYR A 158 -8.25 4.37 -30.10
N PRO A 159 -8.70 5.57 -29.68
CA PRO A 159 -9.70 5.74 -28.63
C PRO A 159 -11.14 5.38 -29.05
N ARG A 160 -11.40 4.08 -29.22
CA ARG A 160 -12.67 3.53 -29.71
C ARG A 160 -13.81 3.79 -28.75
N LEU A 161 -13.62 3.54 -27.47
CA LEU A 161 -14.67 3.77 -26.47
C LEU A 161 -15.04 5.25 -26.38
N ARG A 162 -14.03 6.12 -26.43
CA ARG A 162 -14.25 7.58 -26.46
C ARG A 162 -15.08 7.98 -27.68
N ASP A 163 -14.83 7.35 -28.81
CA ASP A 163 -15.48 7.66 -30.08
C ASP A 163 -16.80 6.87 -30.29
N GLY A 164 -17.30 6.17 -29.25
CA GLY A 164 -18.59 5.47 -29.25
C GLY A 164 -18.59 4.09 -29.93
N LEU A 165 -17.42 3.52 -30.18
CA LEU A 165 -17.23 2.19 -30.76
C LEU A 165 -17.00 1.13 -29.67
N ASP A 166 -17.27 -0.13 -30.00
CA ASP A 166 -16.97 -1.26 -29.12
C ASP A 166 -15.46 -1.46 -28.88
N ARG A 167 -15.10 -2.03 -27.73
CA ARG A 167 -13.72 -2.42 -27.42
C ARG A 167 -13.20 -3.40 -28.47
N TYR A 168 -11.88 -3.40 -28.66
CA TYR A 168 -11.26 -4.50 -29.37
C TYR A 168 -11.50 -5.81 -28.59
N ASP A 169 -11.95 -6.82 -29.32
CA ASP A 169 -12.06 -8.17 -28.81
C ASP A 169 -10.75 -8.91 -29.08
N PHE A 170 -10.04 -9.23 -28.00
CA PHE A 170 -8.78 -9.97 -28.03
C PHE A 170 -8.98 -11.45 -27.64
N SER A 171 -10.23 -11.94 -27.56
CA SER A 171 -10.51 -13.35 -27.36
C SER A 171 -10.35 -14.13 -28.68
N GLN A 172 -9.10 -14.43 -29.03
CA GLN A 172 -8.74 -15.41 -30.07
C GLN A 172 -7.90 -16.53 -29.48
#